data_AF-A0AA97FS46-F1
#
_entry.id   AF-A0AA97FS46-F1
#
_cell.length_a   1.000
_cell.length_b   1.000
_cell.length_c   1.000
_cell.angle_alpha   90.00
_cell.angle_beta   90.00
_cell.angle_gamma   90.00
#
_symmetry.space_group_name_H-M   'P 1'
#
loop_
_entity.id
_entity.type
_entity.pdbx_description
1 polymer ?
#
loop_
_entity_poly.entity_id
_entity_poly.type
_entity_poly.pdbx_seq_one_letter_code
_entity_poly.pdbx_strand_id
1 'polypeptide(L)'
;MKIVLCIIAVLTFSSPAFANIGQFCAGFESGYAAGYMRGANTSIPPITPICPIQPIKSFSDPQSDYEHGYVVGYEKGQSEGRSQSTYR
;
A
#
# COMPACT_ATOMS: atom_id res chain seq x y z
N MET A 1 -29.13 -30.57 17.92
CA MET A 1 -29.08 -29.13 17.58
C MET A 1 -27.75 -28.45 17.90
N LYS A 2 -26.98 -28.87 18.93
CA LYS A 2 -25.66 -28.29 19.26
C LYS A 2 -24.59 -28.48 18.18
N ILE A 3 -24.53 -29.68 17.57
CA ILE A 3 -23.54 -30.03 16.55
C ILE A 3 -23.75 -29.22 15.24
N VAL A 4 -25.00 -28.99 14.85
CA VAL A 4 -25.35 -28.20 13.66
C VAL A 4 -24.92 -26.73 13.82
N LEU A 5 -25.05 -26.19 15.04
CA LEU A 5 -24.61 -24.83 15.39
C LEU A 5 -23.08 -24.67 15.30
N CYS A 6 -22.32 -25.70 15.70
CA CYS A 6 -20.86 -25.70 15.57
C CYS A 6 -20.41 -25.76 14.09
N ILE A 7 -21.12 -26.50 13.24
CA ILE A 7 -20.77 -26.62 11.81
C ILE A 7 -21.01 -25.30 11.07
N ILE A 8 -22.11 -24.59 11.38
CA ILE A 8 -22.42 -23.28 10.78
C ILE A 8 -21.39 -22.22 11.22
N ALA A 9 -20.91 -22.27 12.47
CA ALA A 9 -19.91 -21.33 12.98
C ALA A 9 -18.51 -21.49 12.36
N VAL A 10 -18.16 -22.69 11.89
CA VAL A 10 -16.87 -22.96 11.23
C VAL A 10 -16.88 -22.54 9.75
N LEU A 11 -18.04 -22.59 9.10
CA LEU A 11 -18.20 -22.27 7.67
C LEU A 11 -18.23 -20.76 7.37
N THR A 12 -18.38 -19.89 8.37
CA THR A 12 -18.43 -18.42 8.18
C THR A 12 -17.09 -17.72 8.37
N PHE A 13 -16.01 -18.45 8.69
CA PHE A 13 -14.68 -17.87 8.95
C PHE A 13 -13.73 -17.88 7.74
N SER A 14 -14.24 -18.11 6.53
CA SER A 14 -13.44 -17.93 5.31
C SER A 14 -13.52 -16.47 4.84
N SER A 15 -12.63 -15.62 5.33
CA SER A 15 -12.41 -14.30 4.73
C SER A 15 -11.93 -14.46 3.28
N PRO A 16 -12.44 -13.68 2.31
CA PRO A 16 -11.97 -13.75 0.94
C PRO A 16 -10.53 -13.22 0.84
N ALA A 17 -9.55 -14.12 0.65
CA ALA A 17 -8.12 -13.81 0.55
C ALA A 17 -7.69 -13.13 -0.78
N PHE A 18 -8.64 -12.57 -1.55
CA PHE A 18 -8.41 -12.06 -2.91
C PHE A 18 -8.47 -10.52 -3.05
N ALA A 19 -8.52 -9.76 -1.94
CA ALA A 19 -8.62 -8.30 -1.94
C ALA A 19 -7.29 -7.55 -1.69
N ASN A 20 -6.17 -8.26 -1.57
CA ASN A 20 -4.92 -7.69 -1.06
C ASN A 20 -4.18 -6.75 -2.04
N ILE A 21 -4.35 -6.96 -3.36
CA ILE A 21 -3.74 -6.08 -4.40
C ILE A 21 -4.31 -4.65 -4.30
N GLY A 22 -5.61 -4.52 -4.03
CA GLY A 22 -6.25 -3.21 -3.92
C GLY A 22 -5.73 -2.39 -2.73
N GLN A 23 -5.44 -3.05 -1.61
CA GLN A 23 -4.94 -2.37 -0.41
C GLN A 23 -3.51 -1.89 -0.59
N PHE A 24 -2.63 -2.73 -1.14
CA PHE A 24 -1.26 -2.33 -1.45
C PHE A 24 -1.24 -1.15 -2.43
N CYS A 25 -2.02 -1.20 -3.50
CA CYS A 25 -2.06 -0.12 -4.48
C CYS A 25 -2.59 1.19 -3.91
N ALA A 26 -3.66 1.15 -3.11
CA ALA A 26 -4.18 2.34 -2.43
C ALA A 26 -3.14 2.95 -1.48
N GLY A 27 -2.39 2.10 -0.77
CA GLY A 27 -1.26 2.51 0.06
C GLY A 27 -0.17 3.18 -0.77
N PHE A 28 0.27 2.51 -1.84
CA PHE A 28 1.31 2.99 -2.75
C PHE A 28 0.98 4.33 -3.36
N GLU A 29 -0.24 4.53 -3.86
CA GLU A 29 -0.70 5.79 -4.43
C GLU A 29 -0.62 6.94 -3.41
N SER A 30 -1.16 6.69 -2.20
CA SER A 30 -1.16 7.65 -1.09
C SER A 30 0.28 8.00 -0.65
N GLY A 31 1.12 6.97 -0.51
CA GLY A 31 2.52 7.10 -0.12
C GLY A 31 3.33 7.86 -1.16
N TYR A 32 3.17 7.52 -2.44
CA TYR A 32 3.88 8.16 -3.55
C TYR A 32 3.60 9.66 -3.61
N ALA A 33 2.34 10.07 -3.54
CA ALA A 33 1.98 11.48 -3.55
C ALA A 33 2.63 12.23 -2.37
N ALA A 34 2.55 11.67 -1.16
CA ALA A 34 3.16 12.26 0.03
C ALA A 34 4.69 12.34 -0.08
N GLY A 35 5.34 11.26 -0.52
CA GLY A 35 6.79 11.21 -0.72
C GLY A 35 7.26 12.23 -1.75
N TYR A 36 6.59 12.31 -2.89
CA TYR A 36 6.95 13.23 -3.97
C TYR A 36 6.83 14.68 -3.54
N MET A 37 5.72 15.07 -2.92
CA MET A 37 5.54 16.43 -2.39
C MET A 37 6.67 16.82 -1.43
N ARG A 38 7.07 15.88 -0.56
CA ARG A 38 8.19 16.06 0.37
C ARG A 38 9.54 16.15 -0.34
N GLY A 39 9.77 15.34 -1.37
CA GLY A 39 11.01 15.34 -2.14
C GLY A 39 11.16 16.58 -3.02
N ALA A 40 10.08 16.99 -3.68
CA ALA A 40 10.02 18.12 -4.61
C ALA A 40 9.83 19.49 -3.92
N ASN A 41 9.65 19.50 -2.60
CA ASN A 41 9.29 20.67 -1.80
C ASN A 41 8.08 21.44 -2.38
N THR A 42 7.02 20.70 -2.70
CA THR A 42 5.78 21.22 -3.27
C THR A 42 4.58 20.69 -2.51
N SER A 43 3.48 21.44 -2.52
CA SER A 43 2.18 20.99 -2.00
C SER A 43 1.24 20.52 -3.11
N ILE A 44 1.74 20.44 -4.34
CA ILE A 44 0.98 19.99 -5.51
C ILE A 44 1.14 18.47 -5.63
N PRO A 45 0.04 17.69 -5.57
CA PRO A 45 0.12 16.25 -5.72
C PRO A 45 0.58 15.89 -7.15
N PRO A 46 1.51 14.92 -7.30
CA PRO A 46 1.93 14.46 -8.61
C PRO A 46 0.87 13.56 -9.26
N ILE A 47 1.05 13.29 -10.56
CA ILE A 47 0.40 12.13 -11.19
C ILE A 47 1.10 10.88 -10.67
N THR A 48 0.34 10.00 -10.03
CA THR A 48 0.86 8.75 -9.46
C THR A 48 1.17 7.74 -10.57
N PRO A 49 2.32 7.05 -10.53
CA PRO A 49 2.67 6.03 -11.50
C PRO A 49 1.78 4.80 -11.32
N ILE A 50 1.82 3.91 -12.32
CA ILE A 50 1.14 2.61 -12.26
C ILE A 50 1.57 1.87 -10.99
N CYS A 51 0.58 1.34 -10.25
CA CYS A 51 0.84 0.54 -9.06
C CYS A 51 1.75 -0.65 -9.39
N PRO A 52 2.88 -0.82 -8.68
CA PRO A 52 3.75 -1.96 -8.89
C PRO A 52 3.13 -3.25 -8.34
N ILE A 53 3.65 -4.38 -8.80
CA ILE A 53 3.36 -5.68 -8.18
C ILE A 53 3.86 -5.62 -6.74
N GLN A 54 3.01 -6.01 -5.79
CA GLN A 54 3.35 -6.03 -4.38
C GLN A 54 4.59 -6.92 -4.14
N PRO A 55 5.67 -6.37 -3.54
CA PRO A 55 6.85 -7.16 -3.21
C PRO A 55 6.55 -8.12 -2.05
N ILE A 56 7.34 -9.19 -1.98
CA ILE A 56 7.29 -10.14 -0.87
C ILE A 56 7.70 -9.41 0.41
N LYS A 57 6.87 -9.49 1.45
CA LYS A 57 7.15 -8.88 2.75
C LYS A 57 8.33 -9.56 3.43
N SER A 58 9.23 -8.73 3.94
CA SER A 58 10.27 -9.10 4.90
C SER A 58 9.69 -9.12 6.33
N PHE A 59 10.42 -9.71 7.27
CA PHE A 59 10.01 -9.75 8.69
C PHE A 59 9.82 -8.36 9.32
N SER A 60 10.50 -7.34 8.79
CA SER A 60 10.42 -5.97 9.27
C SER A 60 9.30 -5.15 8.60
N ASP A 61 8.64 -5.68 7.58
CA ASP A 61 7.64 -4.94 6.82
C ASP A 61 6.29 -4.90 7.56
N PRO A 62 5.48 -3.85 7.33
CA PRO A 62 4.16 -3.76 7.91
C PRO A 62 3.29 -4.98 7.57
N GLN A 63 2.59 -5.48 8.60
CA GLN A 63 1.64 -6.59 8.43
C GLN A 63 0.46 -6.17 7.55
N SER A 64 0.09 -4.89 7.55
CA SER A 64 -0.91 -4.32 6.64
C SER A 64 -0.36 -4.14 5.22
N ASP A 65 -1.09 -4.61 4.21
CA ASP A 65 -0.73 -4.40 2.80
C ASP A 65 -0.80 -2.93 2.41
N TYR A 66 -1.75 -2.18 2.97
CA TYR A 66 -1.84 -0.73 2.77
C TYR A 66 -0.61 -0.01 3.32
N GLU A 67 -0.21 -0.31 4.55
CA GLU A 67 0.97 0.34 5.16
C GLU A 67 2.25 -0.02 4.41
N HIS A 68 2.38 -1.28 3.98
CA HIS A 68 3.50 -1.71 3.15
C HIS A 68 3.52 -0.96 1.82
N GLY A 69 2.38 -0.84 1.14
CA GLY A 69 2.23 -0.02 -0.05
C GLY A 69 2.62 1.43 0.18
N TYR A 70 2.17 2.02 1.28
CA TYR A 70 2.47 3.40 1.65
C TYR A 70 3.97 3.64 1.79
N VAL A 71 4.69 2.77 2.49
CA VAL A 71 6.14 2.88 2.66
C VAL A 71 6.86 2.81 1.32
N VAL A 72 6.55 1.80 0.49
CA VAL A 72 7.15 1.62 -0.84
C VAL A 72 6.86 2.84 -1.74
N GLY A 73 5.62 3.32 -1.74
CA GLY A 73 5.22 4.51 -2.47
C GLY A 73 5.97 5.75 -2.01
N TYR A 74 6.06 5.96 -0.69
CA TYR A 74 6.70 7.13 -0.09
C TYR A 74 8.19 7.24 -0.44
N GLU A 75 8.93 6.15 -0.34
CA GLU A 75 10.35 6.11 -0.69
C GLU A 75 10.58 6.44 -2.16
N LYS A 76 9.81 5.81 -3.05
CA LYS A 76 9.88 6.06 -4.49
C LYS A 76 9.54 7.51 -4.80
N GLY A 77 8.40 8.00 -4.32
CA GLY A 77 7.95 9.38 -4.52
C GLY A 77 9.00 10.38 -4.05
N GLN A 78 9.58 10.19 -2.86
CA GLN A 78 10.59 11.10 -2.33
C GLN A 78 11.86 11.16 -3.19
N SER A 79 12.32 10.01 -3.69
CA SER A 79 13.50 9.96 -4.57
C SER A 79 13.26 10.69 -5.91
N GLU A 80 12.09 10.50 -6.50
CA GLU A 80 11.72 11.13 -7.78
C GLU A 80 11.47 12.63 -7.60
N GLY A 81 10.80 13.03 -6.52
CA GLY A 81 10.57 14.44 -6.18
C GLY A 81 11.89 15.20 -5.98
N ARG A 82 12.88 14.61 -5.28
CA ARG A 82 14.21 15.21 -5.11
C ARG A 82 14.94 15.40 -6.44
N SER A 83 14.79 14.44 -7.34
CA SER A 83 15.37 14.49 -8.68
C SER A 83 14.77 15.64 -9.49
N GLN A 84 13.46 15.88 -9.34
CA GLN A 84 12.78 17.01 -9.97
C GLN A 84 13.20 18.36 -9.37
N SER A 85 13.37 18.47 -8.05
CA SER A 85 13.87 19.71 -7.40
C SER A 85 15.26 20.10 -7.86
N THR A 86 16.12 19.13 -8.16
CA THR A 86 17.51 19.40 -8.56
C THR A 86 17.60 19.99 -9.98
N TYR A 87 16.58 19.76 -10.82
CA TYR A 87 16.52 20.29 -12.18
C TYR A 87 15.84 21.67 -12.26
N ARG A 88 15.41 22.25 -11.13
CA ARG A 88 14.68 23.51 -11.06
C ARG A 88 15.54 24.65 -10.53
#